data_AF-A0A953HIV9-F1
#
_entry.id   AF-A0A953HIV9-F1
#
_cell.length_a   1.000
_cell.length_b   1.000
_cell.length_c   1.000
_cell.angle_alpha   90.00
_cell.angle_beta   90.00
_cell.angle_gamma   90.00
#
_symmetry.space_group_name_H-M   'P 1'
#
loop_
_entity.id
_entity.type
_entity.pdbx_description
1 polymer ?
#
loop_
_entity_poly.entity_id
_entity_poly.type
_entity_poly.pdbx_seq_one_letter_code
_entity_poly.pdbx_strand_id
1 'polypeptide(L)'
;MATTTLELGIDLGSVKSVAQIGAPRSLAGLRQRLGRSGRRAGAPAILRLYTRERHLGRALDPLDRLRPQTVRAVAVVRLLLARFLESPKSDPAVATVLIHQLLSVIVERGGVKPDGLYRILCEQGPLSSIEIADFIELLRHLATPGLAVIEQSPDGLIMLGPEGEALTSAREFYAVFDTDQEWKLLHGARPLGQIPISNVLAVRQSACLRRPAMACGRCRRSGPGPVGRPPPKRTTAPNSTVSRTNRWTTASLRRCVRVYLDADLPEWLDAQSLIFLAQGREAFADLDLERTGLVRFWGRHTCAAMARGLR
;
A
#
# COMPACT_ATOMS: atom_id res chain seq x y z
N MET A 1 -16.71 -10.90 -10.08
CA MET A 1 -15.69 -9.83 -10.16
C MET A 1 -15.63 -9.13 -8.82
N ALA A 2 -14.45 -8.90 -8.28
CA ALA A 2 -14.30 -8.14 -7.05
C ALA A 2 -12.96 -7.38 -7.03
N THR A 3 -12.91 -6.34 -6.21
CA THR A 3 -11.71 -5.58 -5.90
C THR A 3 -10.95 -6.25 -4.74
N THR A 4 -9.94 -5.59 -4.16
CA THR A 4 -9.09 -6.09 -3.07
C THR A 4 -9.87 -6.58 -1.83
N THR A 5 -11.17 -6.34 -1.74
CA THR A 5 -12.05 -6.77 -0.65
C THR A 5 -12.17 -8.29 -0.51
N LEU A 6 -11.87 -9.10 -1.53
CA LEU A 6 -11.81 -10.58 -1.38
C LEU A 6 -10.42 -11.11 -0.99
N GLU A 7 -9.46 -10.24 -0.66
CA GLU A 7 -8.16 -10.65 -0.09
C GLU A 7 -8.29 -10.99 1.40
N LEU A 8 -9.30 -10.43 2.07
CA LEU A 8 -9.67 -10.74 3.44
C LEU A 8 -10.22 -12.17 3.53
N GLY A 9 -10.03 -12.83 4.68
CA GLY A 9 -10.19 -14.26 4.90
C GLY A 9 -11.57 -14.90 4.68
N ILE A 10 -12.49 -14.23 3.98
CA ILE A 10 -13.81 -14.76 3.65
C ILE A 10 -13.69 -16.08 2.88
N ASP A 11 -14.48 -17.06 3.32
CA ASP A 11 -14.52 -18.37 2.69
C ASP A 11 -15.48 -18.33 1.49
N LEU A 12 -14.91 -18.37 0.29
CA LEU A 12 -15.62 -18.29 -0.98
C LEU A 12 -15.66 -19.67 -1.65
N GLY A 13 -15.98 -20.72 -0.90
CA GLY A 13 -16.09 -22.08 -1.42
C GLY A 13 -14.89 -22.53 -2.28
N SER A 14 -15.12 -23.45 -3.22
CA SER A 14 -14.06 -23.96 -4.10
C SER A 14 -13.88 -23.08 -5.36
N VAL A 15 -12.91 -22.17 -5.34
CA VAL A 15 -12.53 -21.41 -6.55
C VAL A 15 -11.70 -22.30 -7.48
N LYS A 16 -12.14 -22.47 -8.73
CA LYS A 16 -11.40 -23.26 -9.73
C LYS A 16 -10.21 -22.51 -10.32
N SER A 17 -10.32 -21.19 -10.48
CA SER A 17 -9.24 -20.36 -11.02
C SER A 17 -9.41 -18.89 -10.65
N VAL A 18 -8.30 -18.16 -10.61
CA VAL A 18 -8.26 -16.72 -10.38
C VAL A 18 -7.91 -16.01 -11.68
N ALA A 19 -8.75 -15.06 -12.10
CA ALA A 19 -8.46 -14.16 -13.20
C ALA A 19 -8.09 -12.77 -12.65
N GLN A 20 -6.87 -12.32 -12.93
CA GLN A 20 -6.36 -11.02 -12.53
C GLN A 20 -6.32 -10.09 -13.75
N ILE A 21 -7.00 -8.95 -13.64
CA ILE A 21 -7.01 -7.92 -14.68
C ILE A 21 -5.98 -6.83 -14.34
N GLY A 22 -5.10 -6.55 -15.29
CA GLY A 22 -3.94 -5.69 -15.11
C GLY A 22 -2.78 -6.38 -14.41
N ALA A 23 -1.59 -5.80 -14.51
CA ALA A 23 -0.42 -6.35 -13.84
C ALA A 23 -0.61 -6.32 -12.30
N PRO A 24 -0.23 -7.40 -11.59
CA PRO A 24 -0.36 -7.47 -10.13
C PRO A 24 0.38 -6.32 -9.47
N ARG A 25 -0.19 -5.70 -8.43
CA ARG A 25 0.43 -4.57 -7.72
C ARG A 25 1.32 -5.00 -6.55
N SER A 26 1.09 -6.19 -6.02
CA SER A 26 1.89 -6.82 -4.96
C SER A 26 1.93 -8.34 -5.16
N LEU A 27 3.08 -8.94 -4.85
CA LEU A 27 3.25 -10.40 -4.87
C LEU A 27 2.41 -11.07 -3.78
N ALA A 28 2.43 -10.51 -2.56
CA ALA A 28 1.70 -11.02 -1.41
C ALA A 28 0.18 -11.07 -1.68
N GLY A 29 -0.40 -9.97 -2.17
CA GLY A 29 -1.83 -9.93 -2.50
C GLY A 29 -2.20 -10.92 -3.62
N LEU A 30 -1.37 -11.06 -4.65
CA LEU A 30 -1.60 -12.05 -5.69
C LEU A 30 -1.56 -13.48 -5.14
N ARG A 31 -0.60 -13.80 -4.26
CA ARG A 31 -0.49 -15.11 -3.63
C ARG A 31 -1.69 -15.42 -2.74
N GLN A 32 -2.18 -14.44 -1.97
CA GLN A 32 -3.39 -14.59 -1.17
C GLN A 32 -4.63 -14.86 -2.05
N ARG A 33 -4.77 -14.15 -3.18
CA ARG A 33 -5.84 -14.41 -4.15
C ARG A 33 -5.71 -15.79 -4.77
N LEU A 34 -4.51 -16.18 -5.22
CA LEU A 34 -4.23 -17.49 -5.82
C LEU A 34 -4.51 -18.63 -4.84
N GLY A 35 -4.20 -18.47 -3.56
CA GLY A 35 -4.48 -19.43 -2.48
C GLY A 35 -5.97 -19.64 -2.19
N ARG A 36 -6.87 -18.89 -2.82
CA ARG A 36 -8.30 -19.18 -2.83
C ARG A 36 -8.67 -20.27 -3.83
N SER A 37 -7.82 -20.51 -4.82
CA SER A 37 -7.98 -21.60 -5.78
C SER A 37 -7.17 -22.84 -5.41
N GLY A 38 -7.61 -24.01 -5.88
CA GLY A 38 -6.86 -25.27 -5.67
C GLY A 38 -6.88 -25.80 -4.23
N ARG A 39 -7.92 -25.49 -3.44
CA ARG A 39 -8.03 -25.92 -2.03
C ARG A 39 -8.28 -27.41 -1.81
N ARG A 40 -8.64 -28.17 -2.84
CA ARG A 40 -8.86 -29.63 -2.75
C ARG A 40 -7.54 -30.35 -3.00
N ALA A 41 -7.31 -31.45 -2.29
CA ALA A 41 -6.14 -32.30 -2.51
C ALA A 41 -6.04 -32.69 -4.01
N GLY A 42 -4.88 -32.45 -4.62
CA GLY A 42 -4.63 -32.69 -6.04
C GLY A 42 -5.18 -31.65 -7.02
N ALA A 43 -5.92 -30.63 -6.57
CA ALA A 43 -6.43 -29.59 -7.47
C ALA A 43 -5.36 -28.52 -7.74
N PRO A 44 -5.03 -28.20 -9.00
CA PRO A 44 -4.05 -27.16 -9.31
C PRO A 44 -4.58 -25.77 -8.98
N ALA A 45 -3.68 -24.89 -8.51
CA ALA A 45 -3.96 -23.46 -8.38
C ALA A 45 -3.81 -22.78 -9.74
N ILE A 46 -4.93 -22.44 -10.39
CA ILE A 46 -4.93 -21.88 -11.75
C ILE A 46 -5.00 -20.35 -11.69
N LEU A 47 -3.95 -19.68 -12.17
CA LEU A 47 -3.88 -18.23 -12.35
C LEU A 47 -3.99 -17.86 -13.84
N ARG A 48 -4.87 -16.90 -14.15
CA ARG A 48 -4.95 -16.24 -15.46
C ARG A 48 -4.67 -14.76 -15.29
N LEU A 49 -3.66 -14.25 -15.99
CA LEU A 49 -3.23 -12.85 -15.93
C LEU A 49 -3.53 -12.17 -17.26
N TYR A 50 -4.31 -11.10 -17.23
CA TYR A 50 -4.64 -10.30 -18.40
C TYR A 50 -4.04 -8.93 -18.25
N THR A 51 -2.91 -8.67 -18.91
CA THR A 51 -2.27 -7.36 -18.94
C THR A 51 -2.84 -6.49 -20.06
N ARG A 52 -2.73 -5.18 -19.91
CA ARG A 52 -3.11 -4.20 -20.94
C ARG A 52 -1.94 -3.26 -21.13
N GLU A 53 -1.41 -3.22 -22.34
CA GLU A 53 -0.41 -2.23 -22.74
C GLU A 53 -1.06 -1.08 -23.51
N ARG A 54 -0.42 0.08 -23.48
CA ARG A 54 -0.84 1.21 -24.33
C ARG A 54 -0.48 0.93 -25.78
N HIS A 55 -1.27 1.45 -26.71
CA HIS A 55 -0.92 1.36 -28.12
C HIS A 55 0.26 2.29 -28.42
N LEU A 56 1.25 1.82 -29.18
CA LEU A 56 2.42 2.62 -29.55
C LEU A 56 2.06 3.50 -30.76
N GLY A 57 1.76 4.77 -30.53
CA GLY A 57 1.45 5.78 -31.56
C GLY A 57 2.45 6.93 -31.65
N ARG A 58 2.20 7.96 -32.48
CA ARG A 58 3.17 9.03 -32.79
C ARG A 58 3.59 9.94 -31.62
N ALA A 59 2.83 10.00 -30.53
CA ALA A 59 3.11 10.87 -29.36
C ALA A 59 3.34 10.02 -28.09
N LEU A 60 4.39 9.20 -28.10
CA LEU A 60 4.68 8.25 -27.02
C LEU A 60 5.53 8.84 -25.90
N ASP A 61 5.17 8.51 -24.67
CA ASP A 61 6.09 8.52 -23.54
C ASP A 61 7.11 7.38 -23.74
N PRO A 62 8.44 7.62 -23.62
CA PRO A 62 9.46 6.57 -23.69
C PRO A 62 9.19 5.40 -22.76
N LEU A 63 8.54 5.64 -21.62
CA LEU A 63 8.19 4.61 -20.65
C LEU A 63 7.12 3.65 -21.17
N ASP A 64 6.26 4.08 -22.10
CA ASP A 64 5.25 3.20 -22.71
C ASP A 64 5.89 2.18 -23.66
N ARG A 65 7.06 2.50 -24.25
CA ARG A 65 7.84 1.55 -25.07
C ARG A 65 8.38 0.38 -24.25
N LEU A 66 8.61 0.58 -22.94
CA LEU A 66 9.13 -0.45 -22.04
C LEU A 66 8.13 -1.58 -21.76
N ARG A 67 6.87 -1.47 -22.20
CA ARG A 67 5.81 -2.46 -21.91
C ARG A 67 5.76 -2.87 -20.42
N PRO A 68 5.65 -1.88 -19.50
CA PRO A 68 5.87 -2.12 -18.09
C PRO A 68 4.81 -3.02 -17.45
N GLN A 69 3.62 -3.18 -18.03
CA GLN A 69 2.59 -4.06 -17.46
C GLN A 69 2.93 -5.53 -17.71
N THR A 70 3.42 -5.83 -18.91
CA THR A 70 3.83 -7.16 -19.35
C THR A 70 5.06 -7.60 -18.56
N VAL A 71 6.10 -6.77 -18.53
CA VAL A 71 7.34 -7.06 -17.79
C VAL A 71 7.08 -7.29 -16.30
N ARG A 72 6.21 -6.46 -15.73
CA ARG A 72 5.77 -6.59 -14.34
C ARG A 72 5.03 -7.90 -14.08
N ALA A 73 4.09 -8.29 -14.95
CA ALA A 73 3.38 -9.55 -14.82
C ALA A 73 4.37 -10.72 -14.89
N VAL A 74 5.32 -10.66 -15.82
CA VAL A 74 6.36 -11.69 -15.97
C VAL A 74 7.24 -11.80 -14.72
N ALA A 75 7.69 -10.67 -14.18
CA ALA A 75 8.48 -10.63 -12.96
C ALA A 75 7.75 -11.28 -11.78
N VAL A 76 6.46 -10.95 -11.60
CA VAL A 76 5.65 -11.50 -10.49
C VAL A 76 5.40 -12.99 -10.67
N VAL A 77 5.08 -13.46 -11.88
CA VAL A 77 4.91 -14.90 -12.14
C VAL A 77 6.20 -15.67 -11.85
N ARG A 78 7.35 -15.14 -12.28
CA ARG A 78 8.65 -15.75 -11.97
C ARG A 78 8.94 -15.81 -10.47
N LEU A 79 8.59 -14.77 -9.71
CA LEU A 79 8.72 -14.80 -8.25
C LEU A 79 7.79 -15.84 -7.60
N LEU A 80 6.57 -16.01 -8.12
CA LEU A 80 5.65 -17.06 -7.67
C LEU A 80 6.20 -18.46 -7.95
N LEU A 81 6.71 -18.70 -9.18
CA LEU A 81 7.31 -19.98 -9.56
C LEU A 81 8.55 -20.29 -8.71
N ALA A 82 9.36 -19.28 -8.40
CA ALA A 82 10.50 -19.39 -7.49
C ALA A 82 10.12 -19.51 -6.00
N ARG A 83 8.82 -19.53 -5.67
CA ARG A 83 8.28 -19.56 -4.29
C ARG A 83 8.87 -18.45 -3.39
N PHE A 84 9.22 -17.31 -3.98
CA PHE A 84 9.79 -16.20 -3.24
C PHE A 84 8.77 -15.63 -2.24
N LEU A 85 9.20 -15.48 -0.99
CA LEU A 85 8.46 -14.82 0.07
C LEU A 85 9.19 -13.53 0.44
N GLU A 86 8.46 -12.43 0.48
CA GLU A 86 9.03 -11.17 0.94
C GLU A 86 9.28 -11.25 2.46
N SER A 87 10.49 -10.88 2.88
CA SER A 87 10.82 -10.72 4.30
C SER A 87 9.99 -9.58 4.91
N PRO A 88 9.49 -9.74 6.15
CA PRO A 88 8.91 -8.64 6.90
C PRO A 88 9.93 -7.49 6.96
N LYS A 89 9.48 -6.27 6.65
CA LYS A 89 10.30 -5.08 6.81
C LYS A 89 9.93 -4.39 8.10
N SER A 90 10.92 -3.77 8.74
CA SER A 90 10.65 -2.82 9.82
C SER A 90 9.81 -1.66 9.26
N ASP A 91 8.64 -1.41 9.84
CA ASP A 91 7.79 -0.27 9.49
C ASP A 91 8.24 0.92 10.34
N PRO A 92 8.52 2.10 9.76
CA PRO A 92 8.80 3.30 10.56
C PRO A 92 7.66 3.65 11.53
N ALA A 93 6.44 3.14 11.30
CA ALA A 93 5.31 3.27 12.22
C ALA A 93 5.51 2.49 13.54
N VAL A 94 6.52 1.62 13.67
CA VAL A 94 6.80 0.86 14.90
C VAL A 94 6.96 1.79 16.10
N ALA A 95 7.64 2.93 15.95
CA ALA A 95 7.78 3.91 17.03
C ALA A 95 6.43 4.52 17.43
N THR A 96 5.58 4.85 16.45
CA THR A 96 4.21 5.36 16.70
C THR A 96 3.36 4.33 17.42
N VAL A 97 3.44 3.05 17.00
CA VAL A 97 2.74 1.95 17.67
C VAL A 97 3.26 1.76 19.09
N LEU A 98 4.58 1.81 19.30
CA LEU A 98 5.17 1.71 20.63
C LEU A 98 4.65 2.80 21.58
N ILE A 99 4.67 4.07 21.16
CA ILE A 99 4.15 5.19 21.96
C ILE A 99 2.67 4.99 22.25
N HIS A 100 1.86 4.65 21.24
CA HIS A 100 0.43 4.41 21.43
C HIS A 100 0.16 3.27 22.43
N GLN A 101 0.85 2.13 22.28
CA GLN A 101 0.66 0.97 23.17
C GLN A 101 1.16 1.27 24.59
N LEU A 102 2.26 2.01 24.73
CA LEU A 102 2.77 2.48 26.01
C LEU A 102 1.72 3.32 26.75
N LEU A 103 1.14 4.33 26.08
CA LEU A 103 0.10 5.15 26.67
C LEU A 103 -1.15 4.34 26.99
N SER A 104 -1.52 3.38 26.14
CA SER A 104 -2.66 2.48 26.38
C SER A 104 -2.48 1.65 27.65
N VAL A 105 -1.28 1.12 27.89
CA VAL A 105 -0.97 0.34 29.09
C VAL A 105 -0.98 1.22 30.35
N ILE A 106 -0.53 2.48 30.26
CA ILE A 106 -0.64 3.42 31.38
C ILE A 106 -2.10 3.75 31.67
N VAL A 107 -2.92 4.03 30.65
CA VAL A 107 -4.37 4.28 30.80
C VAL A 107 -5.06 3.08 31.47
N GLU A 108 -4.75 1.86 31.05
CA GLU A 108 -5.33 0.62 31.61
C GLU A 108 -5.00 0.47 33.11
N ARG A 109 -3.78 0.81 33.52
CA ARG A 109 -3.23 0.47 34.84
C ARG A 109 -3.11 1.64 35.81
N GLY A 110 -3.33 2.87 35.34
CA GLY A 110 -3.11 4.11 36.09
C GLY A 110 -1.63 4.50 36.28
N GLY A 111 -0.71 3.55 36.14
CA GLY A 111 0.73 3.79 36.18
C GLY A 111 1.51 2.48 36.22
N VAL A 112 2.70 2.45 35.61
CA VAL A 112 3.48 1.21 35.46
C VAL A 112 4.97 1.48 35.61
N LYS A 113 5.71 0.57 36.26
CA LYS A 113 7.17 0.69 36.33
C LYS A 113 7.81 0.49 34.94
N PRO A 114 8.95 1.15 34.65
CA PRO A 114 9.61 1.06 33.34
C PRO A 114 9.93 -0.38 32.87
N ASP A 115 10.38 -1.24 33.79
CA ASP A 115 10.66 -2.65 33.53
C ASP A 115 9.39 -3.44 33.19
N GLY A 116 8.28 -3.11 33.83
CA GLY A 116 6.96 -3.65 33.52
C GLY A 116 6.51 -3.29 32.11
N LEU A 117 6.67 -2.02 31.71
CA LEU A 117 6.33 -1.57 30.36
C LEU A 117 7.17 -2.26 29.30
N TYR A 118 8.50 -2.33 29.49
CA TYR A 118 9.39 -3.00 28.52
C TYR A 118 9.06 -4.49 28.36
N ARG A 119 8.80 -5.17 29.48
CA ARG A 119 8.45 -6.59 29.48
C ARG A 119 7.15 -6.87 28.71
N ILE A 120 6.12 -6.04 28.92
CA ILE A 120 4.82 -6.20 28.26
C ILE A 120 4.92 -5.92 26.76
N LEU A 121 5.61 -4.84 26.38
CA LEU A 121 5.58 -4.32 25.00
C LEU A 121 6.64 -4.95 24.11
N CYS A 122 7.86 -5.13 24.63
CA CYS A 122 9.04 -5.50 23.85
C CYS A 122 9.48 -6.94 24.13
N GLU A 123 9.58 -7.36 25.39
CA GLU A 123 10.10 -8.71 25.71
C GLU A 123 9.10 -9.82 25.38
N GLN A 124 7.86 -9.68 25.85
CA GLN A 124 6.77 -10.64 25.62
C GLN A 124 5.83 -10.18 24.48
N GLY A 125 5.93 -8.91 24.10
CA GLY A 125 5.04 -8.27 23.13
C GLY A 125 5.55 -8.32 21.69
N PRO A 126 4.76 -7.78 20.75
CA PRO A 126 5.08 -7.80 19.32
C PRO A 126 6.21 -6.84 18.91
N LEU A 127 6.75 -6.04 19.84
CA LEU A 127 7.75 -5.00 19.56
C LEU A 127 9.16 -5.43 20.01
N SER A 128 9.47 -6.73 19.89
CA SER A 128 10.76 -7.34 20.29
C SER A 128 11.98 -6.85 19.51
N SER A 129 11.77 -6.06 18.44
CA SER A 129 12.87 -5.39 17.72
C SER A 129 13.40 -4.13 18.43
N ILE A 130 12.79 -3.70 19.54
CA ILE A 130 13.19 -2.49 20.27
C ILE A 130 14.15 -2.86 21.39
N GLU A 131 15.37 -2.30 21.33
CA GLU A 131 16.37 -2.51 22.37
C GLU A 131 16.02 -1.75 23.65
N ILE A 132 16.51 -2.24 24.79
CA ILE A 132 16.29 -1.60 26.11
C ILE A 132 16.80 -0.16 26.10
N ALA A 133 17.95 0.10 25.46
CA ALA A 133 18.53 1.43 25.37
C ALA A 133 17.60 2.42 24.65
N ASP A 134 17.06 2.02 23.49
CA ASP A 134 16.11 2.83 22.70
C ASP A 134 14.81 3.09 23.48
N PHE A 135 14.33 2.09 24.22
CA PHE A 135 13.13 2.22 25.03
C PHE A 135 13.32 3.22 26.18
N ILE A 136 14.48 3.17 26.86
CA ILE A 136 14.82 4.12 27.92
C ILE A 136 14.95 5.54 27.34
N GLU A 137 15.59 5.69 26.18
CA GLU A 137 15.70 6.98 25.50
C GLU A 137 14.34 7.55 25.14
N LEU A 138 13.43 6.72 24.61
CA LEU A 138 12.05 7.11 24.31
C LEU A 138 11.32 7.62 25.56
N LEU A 139 11.38 6.88 26.67
CA LEU A 139 10.75 7.28 27.93
C LEU A 139 11.26 8.65 28.40
N ARG A 140 12.58 8.85 28.39
CA ARG A 140 13.18 10.14 28.77
C ARG A 140 12.71 11.27 27.86
N HIS A 141 12.63 11.02 26.56
CA HIS A 141 12.17 12.02 25.60
C HIS A 141 10.71 12.42 25.86
N LEU A 142 9.81 11.44 26.04
CA LEU A 142 8.39 11.68 26.34
C LEU A 142 8.17 12.42 27.68
N ALA A 143 9.08 12.25 28.64
CA ALA A 143 9.05 12.93 29.94
C ALA A 143 9.68 14.34 29.93
N THR A 144 10.22 14.80 28.80
CA THR A 144 10.84 16.13 28.70
C THR A 144 9.79 17.22 28.95
N PRO A 145 10.08 18.31 29.69
CA PRO A 145 9.09 19.35 30.01
C PRO A 145 8.40 19.99 28.79
N GLY A 146 9.05 20.01 27.62
CA GLY A 146 8.46 20.52 26.39
C GLY A 146 7.46 19.57 25.70
N LEU A 147 7.45 18.28 26.08
CA LEU A 147 6.53 17.27 25.58
C LEU A 147 5.51 16.86 26.63
N ALA A 148 5.94 16.64 27.88
CA ALA A 148 5.09 16.32 29.02
C ALA A 148 4.02 15.23 28.74
N VAL A 149 4.39 14.23 27.94
CA VAL A 149 3.48 13.15 27.53
C VAL A 149 3.36 12.12 28.65
N ILE A 150 4.45 11.84 29.35
CA ILE A 150 4.49 10.98 30.53
C ILE A 150 5.21 11.72 31.66
N GLU A 151 4.98 11.27 32.88
CA GLU A 151 5.73 11.70 34.05
C GLU A 151 6.12 10.50 34.92
N GLN A 152 7.09 10.68 35.81
CA GLN A 152 7.52 9.64 36.73
C GLN A 152 7.27 10.05 38.17
N SER A 153 6.55 9.21 38.92
CA SER A 153 6.33 9.41 40.34
C SER A 153 7.62 9.21 41.15
N PRO A 154 7.70 9.71 42.40
CA PRO A 154 8.83 9.47 43.28
C PRO A 154 9.13 7.98 43.51
N ASP A 155 8.10 7.12 43.48
CA ASP A 155 8.22 5.67 43.63
C ASP A 155 8.63 4.95 42.32
N GLY A 156 8.90 5.72 41.28
CA GLY A 156 9.41 5.27 39.99
C GLY A 156 8.33 4.78 39.01
N LEU A 157 7.03 4.98 39.30
CA LEU A 157 5.95 4.64 38.39
C LEU A 157 5.86 5.66 37.25
N ILE A 158 5.74 5.18 36.02
CA ILE A 158 5.45 6.02 34.86
C ILE A 158 3.93 6.20 34.75
N MET A 159 3.49 7.46 34.66
CA MET A 159 2.10 7.89 34.58
C MET A 159 1.92 8.83 33.38
N LEU A 160 0.69 9.19 33.05
CA LEU A 160 0.42 10.19 32.02
C LEU A 160 0.83 11.57 32.53
N GLY A 161 1.54 12.34 31.70
CA GLY A 161 1.68 13.77 31.90
C GLY A 161 0.51 14.53 31.25
N PRO A 162 0.44 15.86 31.40
CA PRO A 162 -0.66 16.68 30.88
C PRO A 162 -0.98 16.46 29.40
N GLU A 163 0.04 16.34 28.54
CA GLU A 163 -0.16 16.08 27.11
C GLU A 163 -0.61 14.64 26.85
N GLY A 164 -0.14 13.68 27.65
CA GLY A 164 -0.59 12.29 27.58
C GLY A 164 -2.06 12.13 27.94
N GLU A 165 -2.52 12.83 28.98
CA GLU A 165 -3.95 12.87 29.34
C GLU A 165 -4.80 13.49 28.23
N ALA A 166 -4.36 14.62 27.67
CA ALA A 166 -5.05 15.27 26.56
C ALA A 166 -5.20 14.33 25.35
N LEU A 167 -4.10 13.66 24.96
CA LEU A 167 -4.09 12.70 23.85
C LEU A 167 -5.02 11.51 24.09
N THR A 168 -4.94 10.89 25.27
CA THR A 168 -5.67 9.65 25.59
C THR A 168 -7.16 9.88 25.88
N SER A 169 -7.57 11.11 26.19
CA SER A 169 -8.97 11.48 26.39
C SER A 169 -9.80 11.49 25.09
N ALA A 170 -9.16 11.64 23.94
CA ALA A 170 -9.81 11.70 22.63
C ALA A 170 -10.29 10.31 22.18
N ARG A 171 -11.47 10.22 21.57
CA ARG A 171 -12.01 8.94 21.05
C ARG A 171 -11.14 8.39 19.91
N GLU A 172 -10.52 9.29 19.16
CA GLU A 172 -9.64 9.00 18.04
C GLU A 172 -8.36 8.27 18.49
N PHE A 173 -7.95 8.43 19.75
CA PHE A 173 -6.77 7.78 20.30
C PHE A 173 -6.82 6.25 20.14
N TYR A 174 -7.97 5.62 20.39
CA TYR A 174 -8.11 4.16 20.37
C TYR A 174 -7.87 3.51 18.99
N ALA A 175 -7.80 4.29 17.91
CA ALA A 175 -7.50 3.80 16.58
C ALA A 175 -6.02 4.05 16.22
N VAL A 176 -5.23 2.96 16.14
CA VAL A 176 -3.82 3.01 15.70
C VAL A 176 -3.69 3.28 14.19
N PHE A 177 -4.79 3.16 13.44
CA PHE A 177 -4.83 3.34 12.00
C PHE A 177 -5.74 4.51 11.62
N ASP A 178 -5.32 5.25 10.59
CA ASP A 178 -6.12 6.31 10.01
C ASP A 178 -7.40 5.71 9.41
N THR A 179 -8.55 6.24 9.82
CA THR A 179 -9.84 5.87 9.24
C THR A 179 -10.13 6.79 8.07
N ASP A 180 -10.20 6.23 6.87
CA ASP A 180 -10.59 6.98 5.68
C ASP A 180 -11.94 7.69 5.91
N GLN A 181 -11.99 8.99 5.63
CA GLN A 181 -13.27 9.69 5.58
C GLN A 181 -14.09 9.15 4.40
N GLU A 182 -15.39 8.93 4.61
CA GLU A 182 -16.28 8.38 3.59
C GLU A 182 -17.45 9.30 3.26
N TRP A 183 -17.82 9.34 1.99
CA TRP A 183 -19.10 9.84 1.52
C TRP A 183 -20.19 8.81 1.79
N LYS A 184 -21.25 9.22 2.50
CA LYS A 184 -22.49 8.45 2.56
C LYS A 184 -23.34 8.73 1.32
N LEU A 185 -23.66 7.69 0.56
CA LEU A 185 -24.53 7.77 -0.59
C LEU A 185 -25.99 7.61 -0.16
N LEU A 186 -26.83 8.57 -0.54
CA LEU A 186 -28.25 8.58 -0.25
C LEU A 186 -29.05 8.71 -1.55
N HIS A 187 -30.15 7.98 -1.66
CA HIS A 187 -31.20 8.22 -2.66
C HIS A 187 -32.49 8.59 -1.94
N GLY A 188 -32.85 9.88 -1.97
CA GLY A 188 -33.82 10.45 -1.04
C GLY A 188 -33.32 10.32 0.40
N ALA A 189 -34.11 9.70 1.27
CA ALA A 189 -33.73 9.38 2.64
C ALA A 189 -33.05 8.00 2.81
N ARG A 190 -33.02 7.17 1.75
CA ARG A 190 -32.53 5.79 1.84
C ARG A 190 -31.00 5.72 1.68
N PRO A 191 -30.26 5.11 2.63
CA PRO A 191 -28.84 4.84 2.46
C PRO A 191 -28.61 3.76 1.41
N LEU A 192 -27.73 4.06 0.44
CA LEU A 192 -27.32 3.15 -0.61
C LEU A 192 -25.95 2.52 -0.33
N GLY A 193 -25.09 3.21 0.41
CA GLY A 193 -23.75 2.73 0.75
C GLY A 193 -22.80 3.87 1.11
N GLN A 194 -21.52 3.56 1.18
CA GLN A 194 -20.44 4.50 1.44
C GLN A 194 -19.34 4.39 0.36
N ILE A 195 -18.66 5.50 0.09
CA ILE A 195 -17.51 5.58 -0.82
C ILE A 195 -16.42 6.42 -0.15
N PRO A 196 -15.14 6.00 -0.17
CA PRO A 196 -14.04 6.80 0.37
C PRO A 196 -13.96 8.20 -0.26
N ILE A 197 -13.62 9.21 0.53
CA ILE A 197 -13.51 10.61 0.08
C ILE A 197 -12.48 10.80 -1.04
N SER A 198 -11.46 9.92 -1.07
CA SER A 198 -10.44 9.86 -2.12
C SER A 198 -11.03 9.61 -3.51
N ASN A 199 -12.21 8.98 -3.58
CA ASN A 199 -12.95 8.83 -4.82
C ASN A 199 -13.79 10.08 -5.03
N VAL A 200 -13.17 11.09 -5.65
CA VAL A 200 -13.82 12.36 -5.98
C VAL A 200 -15.04 12.09 -6.87
N LEU A 201 -16.24 12.42 -6.36
CA LEU A 201 -17.49 12.38 -7.09
C LEU A 201 -17.89 13.80 -7.50
N ALA A 202 -18.03 14.02 -8.80
CA ALA A 202 -18.59 15.26 -9.33
C ALA A 202 -20.13 15.17 -9.42
N VAL A 203 -20.80 16.30 -9.24
CA VAL A 203 -22.24 16.41 -9.52
C VAL A 203 -22.47 16.05 -10.99
N ARG A 204 -23.49 15.22 -11.26
CA ARG A 204 -23.79 14.56 -12.56
C ARG A 204 -22.89 13.40 -12.97
N GLN A 205 -21.88 13.02 -12.18
CA GLN A 205 -21.12 11.79 -12.43
C GLN A 205 -21.97 10.56 -12.11
N SER A 206 -21.93 9.55 -12.98
CA SER A 206 -22.61 8.28 -12.75
C SER A 206 -21.80 7.38 -11.83
N ALA A 207 -22.44 6.85 -10.79
CA ALA A 207 -21.89 5.81 -9.92
C ALA A 207 -22.66 4.50 -10.14
N CYS A 208 -21.90 3.40 -10.35
CA CYS A 208 -22.47 2.07 -10.53
C CYS A 208 -22.29 1.25 -9.25
N LEU A 209 -23.35 1.13 -8.45
CA LEU A 209 -23.37 0.25 -7.28
C LEU A 209 -24.15 -1.03 -7.63
N ARG A 210 -23.46 -2.11 -8.01
CA ARG A 210 -24.02 -3.45 -8.31
C ARG A 210 -25.17 -3.55 -9.35
N ARG A 211 -25.55 -2.43 -9.99
CA ARG A 211 -26.65 -2.16 -10.96
C ARG A 211 -28.02 -1.87 -10.33
N PRO A 212 -28.82 -0.92 -10.90
CA PRO A 212 -28.54 -0.06 -12.07
C PRO A 212 -27.70 1.19 -11.74
N ALA A 213 -27.19 1.87 -12.78
CA ALA A 213 -26.36 3.07 -12.66
C ALA A 213 -27.19 4.27 -12.19
N MET A 214 -26.68 5.06 -11.25
CA MET A 214 -27.34 6.26 -10.74
C MET A 214 -26.45 7.49 -10.93
N ALA A 215 -27.04 8.63 -11.30
CA ALA A 215 -26.33 9.90 -11.40
C ALA A 215 -26.29 10.60 -10.04
N CYS A 216 -25.12 11.13 -9.66
CA CYS A 216 -25.00 11.90 -8.43
C CYS A 216 -25.71 13.26 -8.59
N GLY A 217 -26.78 13.48 -7.83
CA GLY A 217 -27.57 14.72 -7.88
C GLY A 217 -26.97 15.87 -7.05
N ARG A 218 -26.39 15.59 -5.89
CA ARG A 218 -25.82 16.62 -4.99
C ARG A 218 -24.81 16.00 -4.01
N CYS A 219 -23.68 16.69 -3.79
CA CYS A 219 -22.72 16.38 -2.72
C CYS A 219 -22.84 17.44 -1.62
N ARG A 220 -23.00 17.04 -0.35
CA ARG A 220 -22.98 17.95 0.82
C ARG A 220 -22.00 17.41 1.85
N ARG A 221 -21.11 18.26 2.37
CA ARG A 221 -20.23 17.94 3.50
C ARG A 221 -20.94 18.37 4.78
N SER A 222 -21.17 17.45 5.72
CA SER A 222 -21.78 17.74 7.02
C SER A 222 -20.71 17.60 8.11
N GLY A 223 -20.30 18.71 8.71
CA GLY A 223 -19.35 18.75 9.83
C GLY A 223 -18.30 19.88 9.69
N PRO A 224 -17.72 20.38 10.80
CA PRO A 224 -16.65 21.37 10.78
C PRO A 224 -15.34 20.68 10.36
N GLY A 225 -15.09 20.60 9.06
CA GLY A 225 -13.77 20.28 8.52
C GLY A 225 -13.01 21.56 8.22
N PRO A 226 -11.67 21.60 8.35
CA PRO A 226 -10.89 22.79 8.00
C PRO A 226 -11.21 23.21 6.56
N VAL A 227 -11.46 24.51 6.39
CA VAL A 227 -11.75 25.17 5.11
C VAL A 227 -10.47 25.18 4.27
N GLY A 228 -10.12 24.02 3.71
CA GLY A 228 -9.15 23.91 2.64
C GLY A 228 -9.83 24.21 1.32
N ARG A 229 -9.43 25.31 0.67
CA ARG A 229 -9.78 25.57 -0.74
C ARG A 229 -9.53 24.30 -1.56
N PRO A 230 -10.43 23.91 -2.48
CA PRO A 230 -10.09 22.87 -3.45
C PRO A 230 -8.79 23.29 -4.14
N PRO A 231 -7.79 22.41 -4.26
CA PRO A 231 -6.56 22.76 -4.97
C PRO A 231 -6.95 23.23 -6.38
N PRO A 232 -6.34 24.32 -6.88
CA PRO A 232 -6.59 24.76 -8.25
C PRO A 232 -6.30 23.58 -9.19
N LYS A 233 -7.02 23.51 -10.32
CA LYS A 233 -6.82 22.54 -11.40
C LYS A 233 -5.36 22.58 -11.89
N ARG A 234 -4.44 21.97 -11.16
CA ARG A 234 -3.10 21.63 -11.62
C ARG A 234 -3.26 20.36 -12.42
N THR A 235 -2.99 20.51 -13.71
CA THR A 235 -2.48 19.50 -14.63
C THR A 235 -2.07 18.21 -13.93
N THR A 236 -2.79 17.12 -14.23
CA THR A 236 -2.39 15.71 -14.13
C THR A 236 -1.05 15.46 -13.41
N ALA A 237 -1.05 15.65 -12.09
CA ALA A 237 -0.09 15.02 -11.22
C ALA A 237 -0.70 13.69 -10.78
N PRO A 238 0.04 12.57 -10.79
CA PRO A 238 -0.50 11.29 -10.35
C PRO A 238 -0.93 11.42 -8.90
N ASN A 239 -2.16 10.98 -8.60
CA ASN A 239 -2.72 10.92 -7.24
C ASN A 239 -1.65 10.44 -6.25
N SER A 240 -1.17 11.36 -5.40
CA SER A 240 -0.17 11.08 -4.38
C SER A 240 -0.77 10.42 -3.13
N THR A 241 -2.07 10.11 -3.11
CA THR A 241 -2.67 9.17 -2.17
C THR A 241 -2.41 7.74 -2.64
N VAL A 242 -1.13 7.38 -2.70
CA VAL A 242 -0.69 5.99 -2.83
C VAL A 242 -1.07 5.31 -1.53
N SER A 243 -2.15 4.53 -1.54
CA SER A 243 -2.43 3.56 -0.48
C SER A 243 -1.13 2.87 -0.09
N ARG A 244 -0.74 2.96 1.20
CA ARG A 244 0.53 2.45 1.76
C ARG A 244 0.82 0.98 1.38
N THR A 245 -0.20 0.23 0.96
CA THR A 245 -0.13 -1.17 0.50
C THR A 245 0.37 -1.36 -0.94
N ASN A 246 0.66 -0.28 -1.68
CA ASN A 246 0.90 -0.32 -3.12
C ASN A 246 2.37 -0.10 -3.53
N ARG A 247 3.33 -0.20 -2.57
CA ARG A 247 4.77 -0.06 -2.88
C ARG A 247 5.34 -1.37 -3.39
N TRP A 248 5.97 -1.27 -4.56
CA TRP A 248 6.78 -2.37 -5.10
C TRP A 248 7.96 -2.63 -4.20
N THR A 249 8.21 -3.90 -3.96
CA THR A 249 9.31 -4.35 -3.15
C THR A 249 10.60 -4.23 -3.95
N THR A 250 11.72 -3.95 -3.29
CA THR A 250 13.05 -3.93 -3.92
C THR A 250 13.30 -5.21 -4.74
N ALA A 251 12.91 -6.37 -4.21
CA ALA A 251 13.01 -7.65 -4.92
C ALA A 251 12.14 -7.70 -6.18
N SER A 252 10.92 -7.16 -6.13
CA SER A 252 10.02 -7.13 -7.30
C SER A 252 10.55 -6.21 -8.39
N LEU A 253 11.11 -5.05 -8.01
CA LEU A 253 11.77 -4.13 -8.93
C LEU A 253 13.03 -4.76 -9.55
N ARG A 254 13.89 -5.39 -8.73
CA ARG A 254 15.04 -6.17 -9.20
C ARG A 254 14.64 -7.24 -10.20
N ARG A 255 13.53 -7.95 -9.94
CA ARG A 255 13.05 -8.96 -10.88
C ARG A 255 12.57 -8.35 -12.19
N CYS A 256 11.89 -7.20 -12.18
CA CYS A 256 11.54 -6.48 -13.42
C CYS A 256 12.78 -6.11 -14.24
N VAL A 257 13.84 -5.58 -13.60
CA VAL A 257 15.11 -5.29 -14.28
C VAL A 257 15.70 -6.56 -14.90
N ARG A 258 15.73 -7.66 -14.14
CA ARG A 258 16.19 -8.96 -14.66
C ARG A 258 15.37 -9.42 -15.88
N VAL A 259 14.05 -9.24 -15.87
CA VAL A 259 13.20 -9.61 -17.02
C VAL A 259 13.56 -8.82 -18.29
N TYR A 260 13.96 -7.55 -18.17
CA TYR A 260 14.45 -6.77 -19.31
C TYR A 260 15.80 -7.28 -19.84
N LEU A 261 16.68 -7.77 -18.96
CA LEU A 261 18.02 -8.23 -19.33
C LEU A 261 18.04 -9.68 -19.84
N ASP A 262 17.13 -10.52 -19.36
CA ASP A 262 17.04 -11.92 -19.78
C ASP A 262 16.58 -12.02 -21.25
N ALA A 263 17.03 -13.03 -21.99
CA ALA A 263 16.63 -13.29 -23.38
C ALA A 263 15.61 -14.44 -23.53
N ASP A 264 15.16 -15.02 -22.43
CA ASP A 264 14.29 -16.20 -22.41
C ASP A 264 12.85 -15.90 -22.88
N LEU A 265 12.17 -16.91 -23.41
CA LEU A 265 10.77 -16.83 -23.84
C LEU A 265 9.91 -17.74 -22.94
N PRO A 266 9.22 -17.19 -21.93
CA PRO A 266 8.42 -18.02 -21.03
C PRO A 266 7.27 -18.72 -21.74
N GLU A 267 7.18 -20.04 -21.62
CA GLU A 267 6.20 -20.90 -22.30
C GLU A 267 4.74 -20.62 -21.91
N TRP A 268 4.51 -20.03 -20.74
CA TRP A 268 3.19 -19.69 -20.22
C TRP A 268 2.66 -18.34 -20.74
N LEU A 269 3.40 -17.65 -21.61
CA LEU A 269 2.94 -16.44 -22.29
C LEU A 269 2.23 -16.76 -23.59
N ASP A 270 1.19 -15.99 -23.91
CA ASP A 270 0.59 -16.00 -25.24
C ASP A 270 1.48 -15.25 -26.27
N ALA A 271 1.18 -15.45 -27.55
CA ALA A 271 1.93 -14.85 -28.65
C ALA A 271 2.00 -13.31 -28.57
N GLN A 272 0.91 -12.66 -28.15
CA GLN A 272 0.87 -11.20 -28.06
C GLN A 272 1.75 -10.68 -26.91
N SER A 273 1.75 -11.39 -25.79
CA SER A 273 2.56 -11.07 -24.62
C SER A 273 4.05 -11.29 -24.89
N LEU A 274 4.42 -12.27 -25.72
CA LEU A 274 5.79 -12.45 -26.20
C LEU A 274 6.25 -11.26 -27.05
N ILE A 275 5.40 -10.75 -27.94
CA ILE A 275 5.68 -9.54 -28.73
C ILE A 275 5.90 -8.34 -27.80
N PHE A 276 5.03 -8.14 -26.81
CA PHE A 276 5.21 -7.04 -25.85
C PHE A 276 6.46 -7.20 -24.99
N LEU A 277 6.80 -8.40 -24.56
CA LEU A 277 8.02 -8.65 -23.81
C LEU A 277 9.26 -8.32 -24.65
N ALA A 278 9.30 -8.75 -25.91
CA ALA A 278 10.38 -8.45 -26.84
C ALA A 278 10.54 -6.93 -27.06
N GLN A 279 9.43 -6.23 -27.34
CA GLN A 279 9.43 -4.77 -27.50
C GLN A 279 9.94 -4.04 -26.24
N GLY A 280 9.54 -4.51 -25.05
CA GLY A 280 9.99 -3.93 -23.79
C GLY A 280 11.49 -4.10 -23.57
N ARG A 281 12.05 -5.27 -23.92
CA ARG A 281 13.49 -5.57 -23.85
C ARG A 281 14.30 -4.76 -24.86
N GLU A 282 13.82 -4.68 -26.11
CA GLU A 282 14.43 -3.85 -27.15
C GLU A 282 14.45 -2.37 -26.72
N ALA A 283 13.32 -1.84 -26.25
CA ALA A 283 13.25 -0.47 -25.76
C ALA A 283 14.17 -0.23 -24.55
N PHE A 284 14.35 -1.23 -23.68
CA PHE A 284 15.27 -1.13 -22.54
C PHE A 284 16.73 -1.02 -22.98
N ALA A 285 17.12 -1.81 -23.98
CA ALA A 285 18.45 -1.80 -24.57
C ALA A 285 18.70 -0.49 -25.36
N ASP A 286 17.75 -0.07 -26.21
CA ASP A 286 17.81 1.17 -26.99
C ASP A 286 18.03 2.41 -26.12
N LEU A 287 17.42 2.41 -24.94
CA LEU A 287 17.49 3.52 -23.99
C LEU A 287 18.72 3.42 -23.06
N ASP A 288 19.56 2.39 -23.22
CA ASP A 288 20.72 2.08 -22.37
C ASP A 288 20.37 2.16 -20.86
N LEU A 289 19.19 1.67 -20.50
CA LEU A 289 18.67 1.75 -19.12
C LEU A 289 19.38 0.81 -18.15
N GLU A 290 20.22 -0.08 -18.68
CA GLU A 290 21.14 -0.81 -17.84
C GLU A 290 22.12 0.18 -17.20
N ARG A 291 22.76 1.06 -17.98
CA ARG A 291 23.86 1.92 -17.55
C ARG A 291 23.40 3.33 -17.15
N THR A 292 22.27 3.78 -17.67
CA THR A 292 21.75 5.13 -17.48
C THR A 292 20.42 5.14 -16.72
N GLY A 293 20.28 6.08 -15.78
CA GLY A 293 19.03 6.34 -15.04
C GLY A 293 18.31 7.61 -15.50
N LEU A 294 18.69 8.13 -16.67
CA LEU A 294 18.23 9.41 -17.22
C LEU A 294 18.11 9.27 -18.73
N VAL A 295 16.91 9.51 -19.26
CA VAL A 295 16.65 9.44 -20.70
C VAL A 295 16.34 10.84 -21.21
N ARG A 296 17.04 11.30 -22.24
CA ARG A 296 16.71 12.57 -22.89
C ARG A 296 15.60 12.36 -23.91
N PHE A 297 14.52 13.14 -23.82
CA PHE A 297 13.40 13.03 -24.75
C PHE A 297 12.86 14.43 -25.13
N TRP A 298 12.76 14.72 -26.42
CA TRP A 298 12.22 15.98 -26.97
C TRP A 298 12.84 17.27 -26.37
N GLY A 299 14.17 17.32 -26.24
CA GLY A 299 14.87 18.51 -25.73
C GLY A 299 14.62 18.83 -24.25
N ARG A 300 13.84 18.01 -23.53
CA ARG A 300 13.69 18.07 -22.07
C ARG A 300 14.33 16.83 -21.44
N HIS A 301 14.92 17.00 -20.27
CA HIS A 301 15.46 15.89 -19.50
C HIS A 301 14.29 15.13 -18.86
N THR A 302 13.99 13.91 -19.33
CA THR A 302 13.00 13.04 -18.67
C THR A 302 13.75 12.04 -17.80
N CYS A 303 13.76 12.24 -16.49
CA CYS A 303 14.40 11.31 -15.57
C CYS A 303 13.61 9.99 -15.53
N ALA A 304 14.04 8.98 -16.31
CA ALA A 304 13.64 7.60 -16.07
C ALA A 304 14.47 7.05 -14.92
N ALA A 305 14.11 7.43 -13.68
CA ALA A 305 14.81 6.98 -12.48
C ALA A 305 14.60 5.48 -12.25
N MET A 306 15.32 4.64 -12.99
CA MET A 306 15.63 3.29 -12.59
C MET A 306 16.58 3.40 -11.40
N ALA A 307 16.07 3.09 -10.21
CA ALA A 307 16.75 3.34 -8.95
C ALA A 307 18.18 2.77 -8.98
N ARG A 308 19.17 3.66 -8.94
CA ARG A 308 20.62 3.35 -8.91
C ARG A 308 21.04 2.39 -7.78
N GLY A 309 20.14 2.07 -6.84
CA GLY A 309 20.37 1.11 -5.74
C GLY A 309 19.75 -0.28 -5.92
N LEU A 310 19.27 -0.65 -7.11
CA LEU A 310 18.71 -1.98 -7.38
C LEU A 310 19.71 -2.98 -7.97
N ARG A 311 20.94 -2.54 -8.28
CA ARG A 311 22.03 -3.47 -8.59
C ARG A 311 22.40 -4.31 -7.36
#